data_AF-A0AAN6X5P2-F1
#
_entry.id   AF-A0AAN6X5P2-F1
#
_cell.length_a   1.000
_cell.length_b   1.000
_cell.length_c   1.000
_cell.angle_alpha   90.00
_cell.angle_beta   90.00
_cell.angle_gamma   90.00
#
_symmetry.space_group_name_H-M   'P 1'
#
loop_
_entity.id
_entity.type
_entity.pdbx_description
1 polymer ?
#
loop_
_entity_poly.entity_id
_entity_poly.type
_entity_poly.pdbx_seq_one_letter_code
_entity_poly.pdbx_strand_id
1 'polypeptide(L)'
;MQLSTVLVSALAAVASASPALRARQADCPEVNAVPTCGRPCIYNAAATLGCPDNTDYACMCGQWDALRSAAAGCVITNCGILNALTVLNAVQAVCNACVA
;
A
#
# COMPACT_ATOMS: atom_id res chain seq x y z
N MET A 1 -19.25 -39.97 25.93
CA MET A 1 -19.03 -38.54 25.66
C MET A 1 -18.67 -38.40 24.18
N GLN A 2 -19.68 -38.36 23.31
CA GLN A 2 -19.53 -38.06 21.88
C GLN A 2 -20.32 -36.79 21.63
N LEU A 3 -19.62 -35.66 21.63
CA LEU A 3 -20.18 -34.34 21.33
C LEU A 3 -19.89 -34.05 19.86
N SER A 4 -20.91 -34.32 19.06
CA SER A 4 -21.46 -33.45 18.03
C SER A 4 -20.51 -32.85 16.99
N THR A 5 -20.57 -33.51 15.83
CA THR A 5 -20.50 -32.99 14.47
C THR A 5 -20.64 -31.47 14.28
N VAL A 6 -19.67 -30.95 13.51
CA VAL A 6 -19.83 -30.06 12.34
C VAL A 6 -20.62 -28.77 12.55
N LEU A 7 -19.91 -27.65 12.71
CA LEU A 7 -20.27 -26.40 12.04
C LEU A 7 -18.99 -25.66 11.60
N VAL A 8 -18.79 -25.70 10.29
CA VAL A 8 -17.86 -24.90 9.51
C VAL A 8 -18.16 -23.41 9.78
N SER A 9 -17.20 -22.69 10.34
CA SER A 9 -17.13 -21.23 10.17
C SER A 9 -15.69 -20.91 9.78
N ALA A 10 -15.37 -21.23 8.53
CA ALA A 10 -14.28 -20.57 7.83
C ALA A 10 -14.56 -19.07 7.89
N LEU A 11 -13.88 -18.35 8.79
CA LEU A 11 -13.71 -16.90 8.67
C LEU A 11 -12.77 -16.67 7.48
N ALA A 12 -13.30 -16.88 6.28
CA ALA A 12 -12.91 -16.05 5.15
C ALA A 12 -13.41 -14.66 5.53
N ALA A 13 -12.56 -13.89 6.23
CA ALA A 13 -12.66 -12.44 6.20
C ALA A 13 -12.48 -12.07 4.73
N VAL A 14 -13.59 -12.01 4.02
CA VAL A 14 -13.65 -11.37 2.72
C VAL A 14 -13.32 -9.92 3.01
N ALA A 15 -12.07 -9.55 2.81
CA ALA A 15 -11.74 -8.17 2.54
C ALA A 15 -12.61 -7.80 1.34
N SER A 16 -13.70 -7.09 1.56
CA SER A 16 -14.39 -6.34 0.53
C SER A 16 -13.47 -5.21 0.08
N ALA A 17 -12.32 -5.57 -0.51
CA ALA A 17 -11.69 -4.75 -1.49
C ALA A 17 -12.75 -4.61 -2.59
N SER A 18 -13.29 -3.40 -2.73
CA SER A 18 -14.20 -3.04 -3.80
C SER A 18 -13.66 -3.62 -5.12
N PRO A 19 -14.50 -4.11 -6.05
CA PRO A 19 -14.00 -4.59 -7.34
C PRO A 19 -13.14 -3.53 -8.06
N ALA A 20 -13.33 -2.25 -7.74
CA ALA A 20 -12.43 -1.16 -8.12
C ALA A 20 -11.00 -1.28 -7.55
N LEU A 21 -10.82 -1.62 -6.27
CA LEU A 21 -9.48 -1.86 -5.69
C LEU A 21 -8.83 -3.11 -6.28
N ARG A 22 -9.62 -4.18 -6.48
CA ARG A 22 -9.11 -5.46 -7.02
C ARG A 22 -8.72 -5.37 -8.50
N ALA A 23 -9.46 -4.61 -9.30
CA ALA A 23 -9.08 -4.28 -10.68
C ALA A 23 -7.86 -3.34 -10.70
N ARG A 24 -7.77 -2.37 -9.78
CA ARG A 24 -6.64 -1.41 -9.71
C ARG A 24 -5.33 -2.00 -9.22
N GLN A 25 -5.36 -3.06 -8.41
CA GLN A 25 -4.18 -3.88 -8.09
C GLN A 25 -3.79 -4.83 -9.23
N ALA A 26 -4.64 -5.02 -10.25
CA ALA A 26 -4.30 -5.81 -11.43
C ALA A 26 -3.41 -5.03 -12.41
N ASP A 27 -3.52 -3.69 -12.45
CA ASP A 27 -2.66 -2.83 -13.26
C ASP A 27 -1.24 -2.71 -12.67
N CYS A 28 -1.05 -3.02 -11.39
CA CYS A 28 0.28 -3.10 -10.80
C CYS A 28 0.39 -3.96 -9.53
N PRO A 29 0.90 -5.20 -9.62
CA PRO A 29 0.95 -6.13 -8.48
C PRO A 29 1.95 -5.73 -7.39
N GLU A 30 2.96 -4.91 -7.71
CA GLU A 30 4.05 -4.48 -6.82
C GLU A 30 3.52 -3.67 -5.63
N VAL A 31 2.35 -3.06 -5.76
CA VAL A 31 1.71 -2.27 -4.69
C VAL A 31 1.37 -3.16 -3.48
N ASN A 32 1.23 -4.48 -3.69
CA ASN A 32 1.05 -5.45 -2.61
C ASN A 32 2.32 -5.70 -1.79
N ALA A 33 3.50 -5.38 -2.35
CA ALA A 33 4.76 -5.48 -1.62
C ALA A 33 4.97 -4.31 -0.65
N VAL A 34 4.21 -3.21 -0.80
CA VAL A 34 4.28 -2.07 0.10
C VAL A 34 3.67 -2.44 1.46
N PRO A 35 4.44 -2.36 2.56
CA PRO A 35 3.93 -2.65 3.89
C PRO A 35 2.70 -1.81 4.24
N THR A 36 1.69 -2.43 4.86
CA THR A 36 0.43 -1.78 5.22
C THR A 36 0.59 -0.60 6.17
N CYS A 37 1.63 -0.63 7.02
CA CYS A 37 1.98 0.49 7.91
C CYS A 37 2.40 1.76 7.15
N GLY A 38 2.92 1.60 5.92
CA GLY A 38 3.47 2.70 5.12
C GLY A 38 2.52 3.23 4.05
N ARG A 39 1.58 2.40 3.58
CA ARG A 39 0.55 2.78 2.59
C ARG A 39 -0.17 4.10 2.90
N PRO A 40 -0.74 4.32 4.11
CA PRO A 40 -1.44 5.58 4.40
C PRO A 40 -0.49 6.79 4.38
N CYS A 41 0.78 6.61 4.76
CA CYS A 41 1.78 7.66 4.71
C CYS A 41 2.11 8.10 3.28
N ILE A 42 2.24 7.14 2.36
CA ILE A 42 2.48 7.42 0.95
C ILE A 42 1.29 8.16 0.33
N TYR A 43 0.06 7.71 0.60
CA TYR A 43 -1.14 8.38 0.06
C TYR A 43 -1.32 9.79 0.60
N ASN A 44 -1.04 10.01 1.89
CA ASN A 44 -1.12 11.35 2.47
C ASN A 44 -0.04 12.27 1.89
N ALA A 45 1.20 11.78 1.77
CA ALA A 45 2.27 12.51 1.10
C ALA A 45 1.93 12.83 -0.36
N ALA A 46 1.37 11.87 -1.11
CA ALA A 46 0.92 12.06 -2.49
C ALA A 46 -0.15 13.17 -2.58
N ALA A 47 -1.13 13.16 -1.66
CA ALA A 47 -2.16 14.19 -1.60
C ALA A 47 -1.56 15.59 -1.34
N THR A 48 -0.55 15.70 -0.47
CA THR A 48 0.14 16.99 -0.23
C THR A 48 0.92 17.52 -1.44
N LEU A 49 1.28 16.64 -2.36
CA LEU A 49 2.00 16.98 -3.59
C LEU A 49 1.08 17.26 -4.78
N GLY A 50 -0.24 17.14 -4.58
CA GLY A 50 -1.23 17.34 -5.64
C GLY A 50 -1.52 16.08 -6.47
N CYS A 51 -1.18 14.90 -5.95
CA CYS A 51 -1.58 13.61 -6.50
C CYS A 51 -2.73 13.02 -5.63
N PRO A 52 -4.00 13.49 -5.80
CA PRO A 52 -5.11 13.10 -4.94
C PRO A 52 -5.55 11.65 -5.15
N ASP A 53 -5.29 11.11 -6.34
CA ASP A 53 -5.60 9.74 -6.68
C ASP A 53 -4.52 8.81 -6.13
N ASN A 54 -4.92 7.91 -5.23
CA ASN A 54 -4.04 6.92 -4.58
C ASN A 54 -3.46 5.85 -5.53
N THR A 55 -3.74 5.97 -6.83
CA THR A 55 -3.21 5.13 -7.90
C THR A 55 -2.55 5.94 -9.01
N ASP A 56 -2.44 7.26 -8.90
CA ASP A 56 -1.69 8.08 -9.86
C ASP A 56 -0.19 7.94 -9.61
N TYR A 57 0.32 6.75 -9.89
CA TYR A 57 1.73 6.43 -9.71
C TYR A 57 2.60 7.29 -10.61
N ALA A 58 2.12 7.69 -11.79
CA ALA A 58 2.83 8.62 -12.66
C ALA A 58 3.07 9.98 -11.98
N CYS A 59 2.04 10.55 -11.34
CA CYS A 59 2.16 11.78 -10.56
C CYS A 59 3.10 11.59 -9.35
N MET A 60 2.84 10.55 -8.54
CA MET A 60 3.63 10.27 -7.33
C MET A 60 5.11 10.05 -7.62
N CYS A 61 5.41 9.23 -8.63
CA CYS A 61 6.76 8.81 -8.97
C CYS A 61 7.50 9.86 -9.81
N GLY A 62 6.78 10.70 -10.57
CA GLY A 62 7.34 11.90 -11.19
C GLY A 62 7.89 12.90 -10.16
N GLN A 63 7.45 12.81 -8.91
CA GLN A 63 7.86 13.65 -7.79
C GLN A 63 8.49 12.83 -6.64
N TRP A 64 9.15 11.72 -6.97
CA TRP A 64 9.62 10.74 -6.00
C TRP A 64 10.42 11.33 -4.83
N ASP A 65 11.36 12.24 -5.07
CA ASP A 65 12.16 12.83 -3.99
C ASP A 65 11.31 13.62 -3.00
N ALA A 66 10.32 14.37 -3.50
CA ALA A 66 9.39 15.10 -2.65
C ALA A 66 8.46 14.14 -1.90
N LEU A 67 7.98 13.08 -2.56
CA LEU A 67 7.12 12.05 -1.96
C LEU A 67 7.84 11.30 -0.84
N ARG A 68 9.07 10.86 -1.10
CA ARG A 68 9.93 10.17 -0.14
C ARG A 68 10.17 11.04 1.08
N SER A 69 10.50 12.32 0.88
CA SER A 69 10.73 13.25 1.98
C SER A 69 9.46 13.50 2.80
N ALA A 70 8.32 13.70 2.15
CA ALA A 70 7.04 13.93 2.81
C ALA A 70 6.52 12.69 3.56
N ALA A 71 6.76 11.48 3.02
CA ALA A 71 6.33 10.24 3.65
C ALA A 71 7.27 9.76 4.77
N ALA A 72 8.58 10.07 4.71
CA ALA A 72 9.58 9.52 5.62
C ALA A 72 9.23 9.67 7.10
N GLY A 73 8.79 10.87 7.52
CA GLY A 73 8.41 11.12 8.92
C GLY A 73 7.24 10.23 9.36
N CYS A 74 6.16 10.19 8.57
CA CYS A 74 5.01 9.34 8.85
C CYS A 74 5.38 7.85 8.87
N VAL A 75 6.20 7.39 7.92
CA VAL A 75 6.64 6.00 7.83
C VAL A 75 7.49 5.63 9.03
N ILE A 76 8.43 6.48 9.48
CA ILE A 76 9.23 6.22 10.67
C ILE A 76 8.34 6.09 11.91
N THR A 77 7.34 6.96 12.05
CA THR A 77 6.39 6.91 13.18
C THR A 77 5.49 5.67 13.15
N ASN A 78 5.00 5.25 11.98
CA ASN A 78 4.00 4.17 11.87
C ASN A 78 4.60 2.77 11.62
N CYS A 79 5.74 2.69 10.94
CA CYS A 79 6.41 1.44 10.61
C CYS A 79 7.66 1.20 11.47
N GLY A 80 8.22 2.23 12.10
CA GLY A 80 9.53 2.18 12.74
C GLY A 80 10.67 2.41 11.73
N ILE A 81 11.79 2.94 12.23
CA ILE A 81 12.94 3.34 11.40
C ILE A 81 13.55 2.19 10.62
N LEU A 82 13.52 0.97 11.16
CA LEU A 82 14.04 -0.23 10.49
C LEU A 82 13.19 -0.63 9.27
N ASN A 83 11.88 -0.41 9.32
CA ASN A 83 10.96 -0.73 8.23
C ASN A 83 10.79 0.43 7.24
N ALA A 84 11.24 1.64 7.59
CA ALA A 84 11.09 2.81 6.75
C ALA A 84 11.81 2.65 5.41
N LEU A 85 13.03 2.10 5.43
CA LEU A 85 13.77 1.77 4.21
C LEU A 85 13.05 0.70 3.38
N THR A 86 12.45 -0.30 4.01
CA THR A 86 11.69 -1.35 3.30
C THR A 86 10.47 -0.76 2.59
N VAL A 87 9.73 0.13 3.26
CA VAL A 87 8.58 0.83 2.66
C VAL A 87 9.03 1.68 1.48
N LEU A 88 10.05 2.50 1.64
CA LEU A 88 10.53 3.39 0.58
C LEU A 88 11.05 2.61 -0.64
N ASN A 89 11.80 1.52 -0.42
CA ASN A 89 12.26 0.66 -1.51
C ASN A 89 11.09 -0.04 -2.22
N ALA A 90 10.08 -0.52 -1.48
CA ALA A 90 8.90 -1.12 -2.09
C ALA A 90 8.13 -0.12 -2.97
N VAL A 91 8.01 1.13 -2.53
CA VAL A 91 7.35 2.18 -3.32
C VAL A 91 8.20 2.57 -4.53
N GLN A 92 9.53 2.58 -4.43
CA GLN A 92 10.39 2.77 -5.61
C GLN A 92 10.20 1.64 -6.63
N ALA A 93 10.04 0.39 -6.17
CA ALA A 93 9.76 -0.73 -7.05
C ALA A 93 8.41 -0.57 -7.77
N VAL A 94 7.37 -0.10 -7.07
CA VAL A 94 6.10 0.32 -7.66
C VAL A 94 6.33 1.39 -8.73
N CYS A 95 7.10 2.43 -8.43
CA CYS A 95 7.40 3.47 -9.41
C CYS A 95 8.08 2.94 -10.68
N ASN A 96 9.00 1.99 -10.54
CA ASN A 96 9.69 1.41 -11.69
C ASN A 96 8.80 0.44 -12.49
N ALA A 97 7.86 -0.26 -11.84
CA ALA A 97 7.03 -1.27 -12.48
C ALA A 97 5.71 -0.70 -13.06
N CYS A 98 5.14 0.33 -12.43
CA CYS A 98 3.79 0.82 -12.71
C CYS A 98 3.75 2.08 -13.58
N VAL A 99 4.89 2.72 -13.80
CA VAL A 99 5.02 4.01 -14.52
C VAL A 99 5.89 3.84 -15.78
N ALA A 100 6.29 2.61 -16.10
CA ALA A 100 7.09 2.27 -17.28
C ALA A 100 6.31 2.40 -18.60
#